data_AF-A0A6A5AM81-F1
#
_entry.id   AF-A0A6A5AM81-F1
#
_cell.length_a   1.000
_cell.length_b   1.000
_cell.length_c   1.000
_cell.angle_alpha   90.00
_cell.angle_beta   90.00
_cell.angle_gamma   90.00
#
_symmetry.space_group_name_H-M   'P 1'
#
loop_
_entity.id
_entity.type
_entity.pdbx_description
1 polymer ?
#
loop_
_entity_poly.entity_id
_entity_poly.type
_entity_poly.pdbx_seq_one_letter_code
_entity_poly.pdbx_strand_id
1 'polypeptide(L)'
;MDATERALVQTLSLHGPPRDFLESASVLFNSTLADLVHDSSDPVEVLLLKQDLLQLQDRLAALADHAWLNRHVYGHLASLQDKVRARLTALGQSQHQDNIRHGIQAITDVLNVLRFDLDHHHVPVWPVSVFIGSAIVCLSCSALFHLLYVVGPAVYAVMSRLDYSGISILISGSFVPVQYYGFYCHDTLRWFYLTTTLVLATLTFAMAMMPFFAKEKFLVLRTCTFISFGCFGAVPVVHMALLRGFHDDQVQVIL
;
A
#
# COMPACT_ATOMS: atom_id res chain seq x y z
N MET A 1 -4.31 -15.82 32.52
CA MET A 1 -5.02 -15.20 31.38
C MET A 1 -6.52 -15.42 31.55
N ASP A 2 -7.20 -14.36 31.95
CA ASP A 2 -8.65 -14.36 32.13
C ASP A 2 -9.35 -14.57 30.77
N ALA A 3 -10.60 -15.05 30.76
CA ALA A 3 -11.36 -15.26 29.52
C ALA A 3 -11.53 -13.94 28.73
N THR A 4 -11.55 -12.83 29.45
CA THR A 4 -11.66 -11.45 28.95
C THR A 4 -10.42 -11.00 28.17
N GLU A 5 -9.21 -11.32 28.64
CA GLU A 5 -7.96 -11.00 27.94
C GLU A 5 -7.83 -11.78 26.64
N ARG A 6 -8.26 -13.04 26.62
CA ARG A 6 -8.25 -13.86 25.40
C ARG A 6 -9.19 -13.32 24.33
N ALA A 7 -10.35 -12.81 24.72
CA ALA A 7 -11.29 -12.17 23.81
C ALA A 7 -10.72 -10.86 23.25
N LEU A 8 -10.02 -10.06 24.07
CA LEU A 8 -9.35 -8.83 23.63
C LEU A 8 -8.20 -9.09 22.66
N VAL A 9 -7.41 -10.16 22.87
CA VAL A 9 -6.37 -10.58 21.92
C VAL A 9 -6.94 -11.00 20.57
N GLN A 10 -8.15 -11.55 20.54
CA GLN A 10 -8.84 -11.88 19.28
C GLN A 10 -9.41 -10.65 18.56
N THR A 11 -9.77 -9.57 19.27
CA THR A 11 -10.23 -8.29 18.66
C THR A 11 -9.07 -7.40 18.21
N LEU A 12 -7.83 -7.77 18.54
CA LEU A 12 -6.62 -7.05 18.16
C LEU A 12 -6.15 -7.33 16.71
N SER A 13 -6.89 -8.05 15.87
CA SER A 13 -6.56 -8.11 14.44
C SER A 13 -6.97 -6.79 13.77
N LEU A 14 -6.05 -6.15 13.02
CA LEU A 14 -6.34 -4.94 12.22
C LEU A 14 -7.36 -5.14 11.06
N HIS A 15 -8.11 -6.24 11.07
CA HIS A 15 -9.29 -6.41 10.19
C HIS A 15 -10.48 -5.52 10.60
N GLY A 16 -10.46 -4.90 11.79
CA GLY A 16 -11.38 -3.83 12.19
C GLY A 16 -10.82 -2.42 11.92
N PRO A 17 -11.63 -1.35 12.05
CA PRO A 17 -11.12 0.01 11.91
C PRO A 17 -9.97 0.24 12.90
N PRO A 18 -8.88 0.91 12.50
CA PRO A 18 -7.67 1.04 13.32
C PRO A 18 -7.92 1.69 14.69
N ARG A 19 -9.04 2.40 14.86
CA ARG A 19 -9.48 2.98 16.14
C ARG A 19 -9.90 1.94 17.19
N ASP A 20 -10.62 0.89 16.78
CA ASP A 20 -11.14 -0.14 17.70
C ASP A 20 -10.00 -1.04 18.23
N PHE A 21 -9.01 -1.30 17.35
CA PHE A 21 -7.76 -1.96 17.71
C PHE A 21 -6.99 -1.17 18.77
N LEU A 22 -6.85 0.15 18.58
CA LEU A 22 -6.16 1.02 19.53
C LEU A 22 -6.86 1.10 20.87
N GLU A 23 -8.19 1.16 20.86
CA GLU A 23 -9.00 1.20 22.07
C GLU A 23 -8.81 -0.10 22.87
N SER A 24 -8.89 -1.25 22.19
CA SER A 24 -8.63 -2.58 22.80
C SER A 24 -7.21 -2.70 23.36
N ALA A 25 -6.20 -2.26 22.60
CA ALA A 25 -4.81 -2.29 23.04
C ALA A 25 -4.58 -1.35 24.24
N SER A 26 -5.21 -0.17 24.25
CA SER A 26 -5.07 0.80 25.34
C SER A 26 -5.62 0.30 26.66
N VAL A 27 -6.75 -0.41 26.64
CA VAL A 27 -7.36 -1.02 27.82
C VAL A 27 -6.46 -2.13 28.36
N LEU A 28 -5.89 -2.95 27.48
CA LEU A 28 -4.96 -4.01 27.87
C LEU A 28 -3.65 -3.43 28.44
N PHE A 29 -3.07 -2.41 27.81
CA PHE A 29 -1.86 -1.77 28.33
C PHE A 29 -2.10 -1.11 29.70
N ASN A 30 -3.23 -0.41 29.89
CA ASN A 30 -3.53 0.23 31.18
C ASN A 30 -3.79 -0.77 32.31
N SER A 31 -4.49 -1.88 32.01
CA SER A 31 -4.77 -2.92 33.01
C SER A 31 -3.49 -3.66 33.40
N THR A 32 -2.71 -4.14 32.43
CA THR A 32 -1.44 -4.82 32.71
C THR A 32 -0.41 -3.91 33.38
N LEU A 33 -0.38 -2.63 33.03
CA LEU A 33 0.50 -1.65 33.66
C LEU A 33 0.11 -1.37 35.12
N ALA A 34 -1.18 -1.33 35.44
CA ALA A 34 -1.65 -1.18 36.81
C ALA A 34 -1.22 -2.37 37.68
N ASP A 35 -1.30 -3.58 37.13
CA ASP A 35 -0.87 -4.81 37.82
C ASP A 35 0.66 -4.84 38.03
N LEU A 36 1.44 -4.43 37.03
CA LEU A 36 2.91 -4.36 37.12
C LEU A 36 3.41 -3.33 38.13
N VAL A 37 2.75 -2.18 38.23
CA VAL A 37 3.11 -1.13 39.21
C VAL A 37 2.81 -1.57 40.64
N HIS A 38 1.76 -2.39 40.82
CA HIS A 38 1.36 -2.84 42.15
C HIS A 38 2.30 -3.91 42.75
N ASP A 39 2.91 -4.75 41.91
CA ASP A 39 3.64 -5.96 42.32
C ASP A 39 5.19 -5.85 42.15
N SER A 40 5.72 -4.71 41.69
CA SER A 40 7.15 -4.57 41.41
C SER A 40 8.02 -4.19 42.61
N SER A 41 9.19 -4.83 42.72
CA SER A 41 10.23 -4.51 43.70
C SER A 41 11.28 -3.50 43.18
N ASP A 42 11.31 -3.23 41.88
CA ASP A 42 12.26 -2.32 41.23
C ASP A 42 11.52 -1.20 40.45
N PRO A 43 11.29 -0.03 41.07
CA PRO A 43 10.40 1.00 40.53
C PRO A 43 10.97 1.70 39.29
N VAL A 44 12.28 1.62 39.04
CA VAL A 44 12.93 2.34 37.94
C VAL A 44 12.70 1.65 36.59
N GLU A 45 12.82 0.32 36.53
CA GLU A 45 12.58 -0.43 35.29
C GLU A 45 11.10 -0.40 34.88
N VAL A 46 10.19 -0.45 35.85
CA VAL A 46 8.74 -0.33 35.62
C VAL A 46 8.35 1.07 35.15
N LEU A 47 9.01 2.12 35.66
CA LEU A 47 8.80 3.48 35.18
C LEU A 47 9.27 3.67 33.73
N LEU A 48 10.40 3.07 33.36
CA LEU A 48 10.91 3.10 31.98
C LEU A 48 10.01 2.31 31.03
N LEU A 49 9.53 1.12 31.46
CA LEU A 49 8.57 0.33 30.68
C LEU A 49 7.26 1.10 30.47
N LYS A 50 6.77 1.78 31.52
CA LYS A 50 5.59 2.66 31.44
C LYS A 50 5.78 3.75 30.38
N GLN A 51 6.94 4.40 30.38
CA GLN A 51 7.23 5.45 29.43
C GLN A 51 7.27 4.93 27.99
N ASP A 52 7.90 3.77 27.75
CA ASP A 52 7.99 3.17 26.43
C ASP A 52 6.61 2.69 25.93
N LEU A 53 5.75 2.15 26.80
CA LEU A 53 4.38 1.74 26.46
C LEU A 53 3.47 2.94 26.13
N LEU A 54 3.55 4.02 26.90
CA LEU A 54 2.81 5.25 26.60
C LEU A 54 3.27 5.90 25.29
N GLN A 55 4.58 5.87 25.03
CA GLN A 55 5.14 6.36 23.77
C GLN A 55 4.72 5.49 22.57
N LEU A 56 4.63 4.17 22.75
CA LEU A 56 4.11 3.26 21.75
C LEU A 56 2.62 3.55 21.46
N GLN A 57 1.81 3.77 22.49
CA GLN A 57 0.39 4.10 22.37
C GLN A 57 0.16 5.43 21.62
N ASP A 58 0.90 6.48 21.97
CA ASP A 58 0.81 7.79 21.30
C ASP A 58 1.16 7.70 19.80
N ARG A 59 2.17 6.90 19.46
CA ARG A 59 2.59 6.69 18.06
C ARG A 59 1.62 5.82 17.28
N LEU A 60 1.01 4.83 17.94
CA LEU A 60 -0.05 4.02 17.37
C LEU A 60 -1.32 4.85 17.10
N ALA A 61 -1.67 5.78 17.98
CA ALA A 61 -2.75 6.75 17.75
C ALA A 61 -2.46 7.67 16.55
N ALA A 62 -1.23 8.18 16.44
CA ALA A 62 -0.80 8.97 15.29
C ALA A 62 -0.83 8.17 13.96
N LEU A 63 -0.60 6.85 14.02
CA LEU A 63 -0.78 5.98 12.86
C LEU A 63 -2.25 5.84 12.47
N ALA A 64 -3.19 5.71 13.39
CA ALA A 64 -4.60 5.57 13.02
C ALA A 64 -5.15 6.82 12.29
N ASP A 65 -4.66 8.01 12.63
CA ASP A 65 -5.08 9.25 11.96
C ASP A 65 -4.31 9.52 10.64
N HIS A 66 -3.14 8.90 10.45
CA HIS A 66 -2.26 9.14 9.29
C HIS A 66 -1.75 7.85 8.59
N ALA A 67 -2.50 6.75 8.71
CA ALA A 67 -2.10 5.38 8.36
C ALA A 67 -1.55 5.23 6.93
N TRP A 68 -2.03 6.08 6.03
CA TRP A 68 -1.74 6.01 4.59
C TRP A 68 -0.44 6.71 4.16
N LEU A 69 0.18 7.57 4.98
CA LEU A 69 1.20 8.50 4.47
C LEU A 69 2.65 8.25 4.90
N ASN A 70 2.93 7.50 5.97
CA ASN A 70 4.19 7.74 6.69
C ASN A 70 5.07 6.50 6.94
N ARG A 71 5.84 6.08 5.92
CA ARG A 71 6.89 5.05 6.02
C ARG A 71 7.90 5.31 7.16
N HIS A 72 8.16 6.57 7.50
CA HIS A 72 9.03 6.93 8.63
C HIS A 72 8.45 6.56 9.99
N VAL A 73 7.12 6.65 10.13
CA VAL A 73 6.42 6.29 11.37
C VAL A 73 6.50 4.77 11.58
N TYR A 74 6.34 3.97 10.52
CA TYR A 74 6.54 2.52 10.55
C TYR A 74 7.94 2.11 11.04
N GLY A 75 9.00 2.72 10.47
CA GLY A 75 10.38 2.42 10.89
C GLY A 75 10.65 2.76 12.36
N HIS A 76 10.05 3.84 12.87
CA HIS A 76 10.20 4.22 14.27
C HIS A 76 9.41 3.30 15.21
N LEU A 77 8.19 2.89 14.84
CA LEU A 77 7.39 1.93 15.61
C LEU A 77 8.08 0.57 15.75
N ALA A 78 8.67 0.06 14.67
CA ALA A 78 9.44 -1.19 14.74
C ALA A 78 10.58 -1.09 15.77
N SER A 79 11.32 0.02 15.78
CA SER A 79 12.40 0.26 16.75
C SER A 79 11.92 0.40 18.19
N LEU A 80 10.74 1.00 18.41
CA LEU A 80 10.11 1.16 19.73
C LEU A 80 9.61 -0.19 20.25
N GLN A 81 8.98 -0.98 19.38
CA GLN A 81 8.52 -2.33 19.69
C GLN A 81 9.69 -3.26 20.08
N ASP A 82 10.82 -3.18 19.39
CA ASP A 82 12.01 -3.95 19.74
C ASP A 82 12.59 -3.54 21.10
N LYS A 83 12.55 -2.24 21.45
CA LYS A 83 12.96 -1.74 22.78
C LYS A 83 12.04 -2.25 23.90
N VAL A 84 10.72 -2.14 23.71
CA VAL A 84 9.73 -2.64 24.68
C VAL A 84 9.90 -4.14 24.89
N ARG A 85 10.07 -4.91 23.81
CA ARG A 85 10.30 -6.37 23.87
C ARG A 85 11.58 -6.71 24.64
N ALA A 86 12.68 -6.02 24.38
CA ALA A 86 13.95 -6.25 25.08
C ALA A 86 13.82 -6.02 26.60
N ARG A 87 13.10 -4.96 27.01
CA ARG A 87 12.85 -4.68 28.44
C ARG A 87 11.92 -5.70 29.08
N LEU A 88 10.87 -6.13 28.39
CA LEU A 88 9.97 -7.18 28.86
C LEU A 88 10.69 -8.52 29.05
N THR A 89 11.60 -8.87 28.14
CA THR A 89 12.41 -10.09 28.28
C THR A 89 13.39 -10.01 29.45
N ALA A 90 13.93 -8.82 29.75
CA ALA A 90 14.81 -8.61 30.90
C ALA A 90 14.04 -8.75 32.24
N LEU A 91 12.86 -8.13 32.33
CA LEU A 91 11.95 -8.23 33.47
C LEU A 91 11.40 -9.66 33.68
N GLY A 92 11.12 -10.37 32.59
CA GLY A 92 10.68 -11.77 32.64
C GLY A 92 11.75 -12.75 33.14
N GLN A 93 13.04 -12.40 33.02
CA GLN A 93 14.15 -13.20 33.54
C GLN A 93 14.47 -12.90 35.00
N SER A 94 14.22 -11.68 35.49
CA SER A 94 14.57 -11.26 36.85
C SER A 94 13.53 -11.65 37.91
N GLN A 95 12.28 -11.97 37.52
CA GLN A 95 11.16 -12.08 38.48
C GLN A 95 10.47 -13.46 38.51
N HIS A 96 10.23 -13.99 39.72
CA HIS A 96 9.77 -15.37 39.99
C HIS A 96 8.25 -15.51 40.21
N GLN A 97 7.46 -14.44 40.08
CA GLN A 97 6.00 -14.45 40.30
C GLN A 97 5.21 -14.75 39.01
N ASP A 98 4.29 -15.71 39.08
CA ASP A 98 3.47 -16.18 37.95
C ASP A 98 2.49 -15.12 37.40
N ASN A 99 2.02 -14.20 38.24
CA ASN A 99 1.07 -13.14 37.84
C ASN A 99 1.72 -12.13 36.85
N ILE A 100 2.97 -11.77 37.10
CA ILE A 100 3.75 -10.84 36.26
C ILE A 100 4.08 -11.48 34.91
N ARG A 101 4.33 -12.79 34.89
CA ARG A 101 4.56 -13.55 33.65
C ARG A 101 3.37 -13.48 32.71
N HIS A 102 2.15 -13.51 33.24
CA HIS A 102 0.94 -13.39 32.44
C HIS A 102 0.78 -12.00 31.82
N GLY A 103 1.05 -10.93 32.56
CA GLY A 103 1.03 -9.56 32.01
C GLY A 103 2.09 -9.33 30.93
N ILE A 104 3.31 -9.82 31.18
CA ILE A 104 4.41 -9.76 30.19
C ILE A 104 4.05 -10.54 28.92
N GLN A 105 3.41 -11.72 29.05
CA GLN A 105 2.94 -12.51 27.91
C GLN A 105 1.84 -11.79 27.12
N ALA A 106 0.85 -11.20 27.80
CA ALA A 106 -0.22 -10.44 27.14
C ALA A 106 0.33 -9.29 26.30
N ILE A 107 1.25 -8.48 26.87
CA ILE A 107 1.91 -7.39 26.14
C ILE A 107 2.73 -7.95 24.95
N THR A 108 3.44 -9.05 25.15
CA THR A 108 4.25 -9.67 24.09
C THR A 108 3.37 -10.16 22.93
N ASP A 109 2.21 -10.73 23.22
CA ASP A 109 1.25 -11.19 22.22
C ASP A 109 0.66 -10.03 21.42
N VAL A 110 0.30 -8.91 22.08
CA VAL A 110 -0.14 -7.69 21.37
C VAL A 110 0.95 -7.15 20.47
N LEU A 111 2.21 -7.13 20.93
CA LEU A 111 3.33 -6.73 20.09
C LEU A 111 3.51 -7.70 18.90
N ASN A 112 3.32 -9.00 19.08
CA ASN A 112 3.42 -9.96 17.99
C ASN A 112 2.32 -9.73 16.93
N VAL A 113 1.08 -9.51 17.35
CA VAL A 113 -0.05 -9.22 16.45
C VAL A 113 0.18 -7.89 15.73
N LEU A 114 0.57 -6.85 16.45
CA LEU A 114 0.87 -5.55 15.86
C LEU A 114 2.00 -5.65 14.82
N ARG A 115 3.06 -6.41 15.11
CA ARG A 115 4.17 -6.60 14.16
C ARG A 115 3.73 -7.36 12.93
N PHE A 116 2.95 -8.42 13.12
CA PHE A 116 2.41 -9.22 12.03
C PHE A 116 1.58 -8.35 11.08
N ASP A 117 0.71 -7.50 11.60
CA ASP A 117 -0.12 -6.62 10.79
C ASP A 117 0.67 -5.49 10.13
N LEU A 118 1.66 -4.90 10.83
CA LEU A 118 2.58 -3.91 10.27
C LEU A 118 3.38 -4.48 9.09
N ASP A 119 3.82 -5.74 9.18
CA ASP A 119 4.53 -6.43 8.11
C ASP A 119 3.59 -6.80 6.94
N HIS A 120 2.31 -7.12 7.22
CA HIS A 120 1.32 -7.51 6.19
C HIS A 120 0.65 -6.33 5.47
N HIS A 121 0.64 -5.12 6.05
CA HIS A 121 0.08 -3.91 5.42
C HIS A 121 1.00 -3.22 4.41
N HIS A 122 2.14 -3.82 4.06
CA HIS A 122 3.03 -3.30 3.02
C HIS A 122 2.43 -3.49 1.61
N VAL A 123 1.47 -2.64 1.26
CA VAL A 123 0.96 -2.54 -0.11
C VAL A 123 2.09 -1.97 -0.98
N PRO A 124 2.52 -2.69 -2.03
CA PRO A 124 3.63 -2.25 -2.84
C PRO A 124 3.27 -1.00 -3.63
N VAL A 125 4.14 0.02 -3.58
CA VAL A 125 3.96 1.33 -4.23
C VAL A 125 4.50 1.39 -5.66
N TRP A 126 5.19 0.34 -6.12
CA TRP A 126 5.74 0.27 -7.48
C TRP A 126 4.69 0.51 -8.59
N PRO A 127 3.41 0.08 -8.48
CA PRO A 127 2.40 0.35 -9.51
C PRO A 127 2.18 1.86 -9.73
N VAL A 128 2.18 2.63 -8.64
CA VAL A 128 2.06 4.10 -8.69
C VAL A 128 3.32 4.72 -9.31
N SER A 129 4.50 4.20 -8.97
CA SER A 129 5.76 4.65 -9.59
C SER A 129 5.76 4.43 -11.11
N VAL A 130 5.19 3.34 -11.60
CA VAL A 130 5.03 3.09 -13.05
C VAL A 130 4.10 4.11 -13.70
N PHE A 131 2.96 4.41 -13.08
CA PHE A 131 2.06 5.46 -13.58
C PHE A 131 2.75 6.83 -13.65
N ILE A 132 3.39 7.27 -12.56
CA ILE A 132 4.10 8.56 -12.54
C ILE A 132 5.24 8.59 -13.56
N GLY A 133 6.03 7.52 -13.66
CA GLY A 133 7.08 7.38 -14.67
C GLY A 133 6.54 7.48 -16.09
N SER A 134 5.42 6.83 -16.38
CA SER A 134 4.75 6.91 -17.69
C SER A 134 4.26 8.32 -18.03
N ALA A 135 3.75 9.06 -17.05
CA ALA A 135 3.32 10.44 -17.22
C ALA A 135 4.49 11.38 -17.50
N ILE A 136 5.60 11.23 -16.77
CA ILE A 136 6.82 12.01 -17.00
C ILE A 136 7.34 11.78 -18.42
N VAL A 137 7.41 10.53 -18.87
CA VAL A 137 7.84 10.19 -20.24
C VAL A 137 6.91 10.82 -21.27
N CYS A 138 5.60 10.66 -21.13
CA CYS A 138 4.61 11.24 -22.05
C CYS A 138 4.74 12.76 -22.16
N LEU A 139 4.76 13.47 -21.03
CA LEU A 139 4.85 14.93 -20.98
C LEU A 139 6.21 15.43 -21.51
N SER A 140 7.30 14.70 -21.22
CA SER A 140 8.63 15.03 -21.75
C SER A 140 8.70 14.89 -23.27
N CYS A 141 8.11 13.82 -23.82
CA CYS A 141 8.02 13.63 -25.27
C CYS A 141 7.26 14.78 -25.93
N SER A 142 6.14 15.19 -25.33
CA SER A 142 5.32 16.31 -25.82
C SER A 142 6.06 17.65 -25.76
N ALA A 143 6.74 17.94 -24.64
CA ALA A 143 7.55 19.14 -24.50
C ALA A 143 8.71 19.18 -25.52
N LEU A 144 9.41 18.06 -25.72
CA LEU A 144 10.48 17.96 -26.71
C LEU A 144 9.98 18.15 -28.14
N PHE A 145 8.81 17.59 -28.47
CA PHE A 145 8.19 17.83 -29.77
C PHE A 145 7.90 19.32 -30.00
N HIS A 146 7.22 19.99 -29.05
CA HIS A 146 6.91 21.41 -29.17
C HIS A 146 8.14 22.33 -29.16
N LEU A 147 9.26 21.89 -28.58
CA LEU A 147 10.51 22.64 -28.62
C LEU A 147 11.26 22.46 -29.95
N LEU A 148 11.23 21.26 -30.53
CA LEU A 148 12.09 20.86 -31.66
C LEU A 148 11.35 20.77 -33.01
N TYR A 149 10.03 20.97 -33.06
CA TYR A 149 9.25 20.77 -34.29
C TYR A 149 9.69 21.66 -35.46
N VAL A 150 10.31 22.81 -35.18
CA VAL A 150 10.79 23.78 -36.18
C VAL A 150 12.20 23.48 -36.72
N VAL A 151 12.94 22.56 -36.10
CA VAL A 151 14.36 22.30 -36.45
C VAL A 151 14.52 21.73 -37.85
N GLY A 152 13.55 20.93 -38.31
CA GLY A 152 13.52 20.45 -39.68
C GLY A 152 12.60 19.25 -39.88
N PRO A 153 12.36 18.84 -41.15
CA PRO A 153 11.37 17.81 -41.49
C PRO A 153 11.66 16.43 -40.88
N ALA A 154 12.94 16.04 -40.81
CA ALA A 154 13.35 14.76 -40.22
C ALA A 154 13.10 14.73 -38.70
N VAL A 155 13.43 15.82 -37.99
CA VAL A 155 13.21 15.96 -36.55
C VAL A 155 11.72 15.99 -36.23
N TYR A 156 10.96 16.77 -37.00
CA TYR A 156 9.50 16.81 -36.90
C TYR A 156 8.87 15.42 -37.02
N ALA A 157 9.28 14.64 -38.03
CA ALA A 157 8.72 13.33 -38.30
C ALA A 157 9.02 12.31 -37.18
N VAL A 158 10.18 12.39 -36.53
CA VAL A 158 10.53 11.51 -35.40
C VAL A 158 9.85 11.96 -34.11
N MET A 159 9.91 13.26 -33.79
CA MET A 159 9.36 13.80 -32.55
C MET A 159 7.83 13.73 -32.50
N SER A 160 7.14 13.94 -33.62
CA SER A 160 5.67 13.76 -33.69
C SER A 160 5.25 12.32 -33.40
N ARG A 161 6.00 11.32 -33.89
CA ARG A 161 5.76 9.92 -33.58
C ARG A 161 6.02 9.61 -32.10
N LEU A 162 7.09 10.19 -31.55
CA LEU A 162 7.47 10.01 -30.14
C LEU A 162 6.38 10.55 -29.21
N ASP A 163 5.85 11.74 -29.51
CA ASP A 163 4.74 12.37 -28.77
C ASP A 163 3.47 11.50 -28.81
N TYR A 164 3.05 11.04 -30.01
CA TYR A 164 1.93 10.10 -30.15
C TYR A 164 2.14 8.78 -29.39
N SER A 165 3.37 8.25 -29.38
CA SER A 165 3.69 7.03 -28.66
C SER A 165 3.67 7.23 -27.13
N GLY A 166 3.99 8.43 -26.66
CA GLY A 166 3.93 8.81 -25.24
C GLY A 166 2.53 8.66 -24.65
N ILE A 167 1.49 8.96 -25.43
CA ILE A 167 0.08 8.76 -25.04
C ILE A 167 -0.19 7.26 -24.77
N SER A 168 0.33 6.36 -25.61
CA SER A 168 0.17 4.91 -25.43
C SER A 168 0.82 4.45 -24.13
N ILE A 169 2.01 4.97 -23.84
CA ILE A 169 2.77 4.68 -22.62
C ILE A 169 1.98 5.15 -21.39
N LEU A 170 1.44 6.37 -21.41
CA LEU A 170 0.63 6.90 -20.32
C LEU A 170 -0.65 6.10 -20.07
N ILE A 171 -1.39 5.75 -21.13
CA ILE A 171 -2.60 4.90 -21.01
C ILE A 171 -2.24 3.55 -20.39
N SER A 172 -1.17 2.92 -20.84
CA SER A 172 -0.75 1.63 -20.28
C SER A 172 -0.31 1.75 -18.81
N GLY A 173 0.40 2.82 -18.45
CA GLY A 173 0.87 3.06 -17.09
C GLY A 173 -0.26 3.38 -16.10
N SER A 174 -1.33 4.04 -16.55
CA SER A 174 -2.49 4.34 -15.69
C SER A 174 -3.31 3.09 -15.33
N PHE A 175 -3.27 2.06 -16.17
CA PHE A 175 -3.95 0.79 -15.90
C PHE A 175 -3.25 -0.07 -14.84
N VAL A 176 -1.93 0.07 -14.70
CA VAL A 176 -1.12 -0.75 -13.77
C VAL A 176 -1.60 -0.64 -12.31
N PRO A 177 -1.77 0.54 -11.69
CA PRO A 177 -2.26 0.63 -10.31
C PRO A 177 -3.70 0.12 -10.17
N VAL A 178 -4.58 0.44 -11.12
CA VAL A 178 -5.99 0.01 -11.09
C VAL A 178 -6.11 -1.52 -11.13
N GLN A 179 -5.38 -2.18 -12.04
CA GLN A 179 -5.40 -3.64 -12.17
C GLN A 179 -4.67 -4.32 -11.01
N TYR A 180 -3.56 -3.75 -10.54
CA TYR A 180 -2.79 -4.34 -9.46
C TYR A 180 -3.56 -4.30 -8.13
N TYR A 181 -4.12 -3.15 -7.77
CA TYR A 181 -4.86 -2.98 -6.52
C TYR A 181 -6.28 -3.55 -6.61
N GLY A 182 -6.95 -3.40 -7.76
CA GLY A 182 -8.28 -3.97 -7.98
C GLY A 182 -8.31 -5.50 -7.82
N PHE A 183 -7.28 -6.19 -8.32
CA PHE A 183 -7.14 -7.64 -8.17
C PHE A 183 -6.09 -8.06 -7.14
N TYR A 184 -5.85 -7.24 -6.10
CA TYR A 184 -4.82 -7.52 -5.09
C TYR A 184 -4.97 -8.91 -4.45
N CYS A 185 -6.21 -9.34 -4.18
CA CYS A 185 -6.54 -10.64 -3.59
C CYS A 185 -6.60 -11.80 -4.61
N HIS A 186 -6.49 -11.53 -5.91
CA HIS A 186 -6.63 -12.52 -6.98
C HIS A 186 -5.43 -12.51 -7.92
N ASP A 187 -4.37 -13.22 -7.53
CA ASP A 187 -3.08 -13.24 -8.23
C ASP A 187 -3.19 -13.61 -9.72
N THR A 188 -3.98 -14.63 -10.05
CA THR A 188 -4.14 -15.10 -11.43
C THR A 188 -4.77 -14.04 -12.33
N LEU A 189 -5.84 -13.41 -11.87
CA LEU A 189 -6.53 -12.33 -12.59
C LEU A 189 -5.64 -11.09 -12.71
N ARG A 190 -4.94 -10.73 -11.63
CA ARG A 190 -4.00 -9.61 -11.60
C ARG A 190 -2.94 -9.73 -12.69
N TRP A 191 -2.23 -10.87 -12.74
CA TRP A 191 -1.19 -11.09 -13.75
C TRP A 191 -1.77 -11.24 -15.16
N PHE A 192 -2.94 -11.86 -15.32
CA PHE A 192 -3.62 -11.93 -16.61
C PHE A 192 -3.91 -10.54 -17.20
N TYR A 193 -4.50 -9.63 -16.42
CA TYR A 193 -4.79 -8.27 -16.90
C TYR A 193 -3.52 -7.44 -17.13
N LEU A 194 -2.52 -7.53 -16.26
CA LEU A 194 -1.27 -6.79 -16.42
C LEU A 194 -0.50 -7.23 -17.67
N THR A 195 -0.39 -8.54 -17.91
CA THR A 195 0.26 -9.08 -19.12
C THR A 195 -0.51 -8.72 -20.38
N THR A 196 -1.84 -8.81 -20.37
CA THR A 196 -2.67 -8.41 -21.51
C THR A 196 -2.50 -6.92 -21.82
N THR A 197 -2.51 -6.07 -20.80
CA THR A 197 -2.25 -4.63 -20.94
C THR A 197 -0.87 -4.37 -21.52
N LEU A 198 0.16 -5.08 -21.05
CA LEU A 198 1.52 -4.94 -21.58
C LEU A 198 1.60 -5.34 -23.06
N VAL A 199 0.98 -6.46 -23.45
CA VAL A 199 0.93 -6.90 -24.86
C VAL A 199 0.23 -5.86 -25.73
N LEU A 200 -0.96 -5.39 -25.33
CA LEU A 200 -1.68 -4.35 -26.07
C LEU A 200 -0.89 -3.03 -26.13
N ALA A 201 -0.23 -2.64 -25.04
CA ALA A 201 0.63 -1.45 -24.99
C ALA A 201 1.82 -1.56 -25.96
N THR A 202 2.51 -2.71 -26.01
CA THR A 202 3.63 -2.91 -26.95
C THR A 202 3.17 -2.88 -28.40
N LEU A 203 2.02 -3.48 -28.72
CA LEU A 203 1.44 -3.44 -30.07
C LEU A 203 1.06 -2.02 -30.48
N THR A 204 0.34 -1.30 -29.62
CA THR A 204 -0.05 0.10 -29.87
C THR A 204 1.14 1.03 -30.00
N PHE A 205 2.17 0.88 -29.17
CA PHE A 205 3.43 1.61 -29.27
C PHE A 205 4.17 1.34 -30.58
N ALA A 206 4.31 0.05 -30.95
CA ALA A 206 4.96 -0.33 -32.21
C ALA A 206 4.23 0.25 -33.43
N MET A 207 2.89 0.23 -33.40
CA MET A 207 2.06 0.85 -34.43
C MET A 207 2.25 2.37 -34.49
N ALA A 208 2.35 3.06 -33.35
CA ALA A 208 2.58 4.50 -33.28
C ALA A 208 3.95 4.91 -33.83
N MET A 209 4.97 4.07 -33.67
CA MET A 209 6.34 4.32 -34.17
C MET A 209 6.50 4.09 -35.67
N MET A 210 5.69 3.21 -36.27
CA MET A 210 5.83 2.85 -37.68
C MET A 210 5.44 4.01 -38.63
N PRO A 211 6.32 4.45 -39.55
CA PRO A 211 6.05 5.55 -40.48
C PRO A 211 4.91 5.24 -41.46
N PHE A 212 4.62 3.95 -41.72
CA PHE A 212 3.53 3.51 -42.57
C PHE A 212 2.15 3.87 -41.98
N PHE A 213 2.02 3.79 -40.66
CA PHE A 213 0.80 4.12 -39.93
C PHE A 213 0.57 5.62 -39.76
N ALA A 214 1.57 6.46 -40.09
CA ALA A 214 1.44 7.90 -40.12
C ALA A 214 0.70 8.42 -41.38
N LYS A 215 0.46 7.56 -42.39
CA LYS A 215 -0.28 7.94 -43.60
C LYS A 215 -1.78 8.09 -43.30
N GLU A 216 -2.43 9.09 -43.91
CA GLU A 216 -3.87 9.37 -43.71
C GLU A 216 -4.78 8.16 -43.94
N LYS A 217 -4.41 7.28 -44.88
CA LYS A 217 -5.17 6.05 -45.20
C LYS A 217 -5.35 5.11 -43.99
N PHE A 218 -4.46 5.17 -43.00
CA PHE A 218 -4.51 4.33 -41.79
C PHE A 218 -5.01 5.05 -40.54
N LEU A 219 -5.50 6.28 -40.68
CA LEU A 219 -5.96 7.10 -39.55
C LEU A 219 -7.08 6.40 -38.78
N VAL A 220 -8.06 5.82 -39.48
CA VAL A 220 -9.16 5.07 -38.84
C VAL A 220 -8.63 3.87 -38.06
N LEU A 221 -7.74 3.07 -38.65
CA LEU A 221 -7.16 1.90 -38.00
C LEU A 221 -6.37 2.28 -36.75
N ARG A 222 -5.58 3.36 -36.82
CA ARG A 222 -4.86 3.93 -35.67
C ARG A 222 -5.82 4.34 -34.56
N THR A 223 -6.82 5.17 -34.87
CA THR A 223 -7.79 5.66 -33.89
C THR A 223 -8.59 4.52 -33.26
N CYS A 224 -9.05 3.55 -34.04
CA CYS A 224 -9.74 2.37 -33.53
C CYS A 224 -8.88 1.54 -32.57
N THR A 225 -7.57 1.42 -32.83
CA THR A 225 -6.65 0.68 -31.96
C THR A 225 -6.51 1.37 -30.60
N PHE A 226 -6.32 2.69 -30.59
CA PHE A 226 -6.24 3.47 -29.35
C PHE A 226 -7.55 3.47 -28.56
N ILE A 227 -8.69 3.62 -29.24
CA ILE A 227 -10.01 3.56 -28.59
C ILE A 227 -10.24 2.17 -28.00
N SER A 228 -9.97 1.10 -28.76
CA SER A 228 -10.14 -0.27 -28.27
C SER A 228 -9.26 -0.55 -27.06
N PHE A 229 -8.02 -0.05 -27.06
CA PHE A 229 -7.11 -0.19 -25.93
C PHE A 229 -7.59 0.62 -24.70
N GLY A 230 -8.09 1.83 -24.90
CA GLY A 230 -8.74 2.61 -23.84
C GLY A 230 -9.97 1.91 -23.26
N CYS A 231 -10.86 1.40 -24.12
CA CYS A 231 -12.05 0.66 -23.74
C CYS A 231 -11.73 -0.65 -23.02
N PHE A 232 -10.60 -1.29 -23.32
CA PHE A 232 -10.13 -2.46 -22.58
C PHE A 232 -9.97 -2.15 -21.09
N GLY A 233 -9.63 -0.91 -20.71
CA GLY A 233 -9.56 -0.47 -19.32
C GLY A 233 -10.88 -0.63 -18.54
N ALA A 234 -12.03 -0.61 -19.22
CA ALA A 234 -13.33 -0.83 -18.58
C ALA A 234 -13.57 -2.30 -18.21
N VAL A 235 -12.98 -3.24 -18.95
CA VAL A 235 -13.15 -4.70 -18.72
C VAL A 235 -12.73 -5.14 -17.31
N PRO A 236 -11.51 -4.83 -16.81
CA PRO A 236 -11.11 -5.20 -15.45
C PRO A 236 -11.99 -4.52 -14.38
N VAL A 237 -12.42 -3.29 -14.61
CA VAL A 237 -13.30 -2.55 -13.67
C VAL A 237 -14.67 -3.25 -13.57
N VAL A 238 -15.27 -3.60 -14.70
CA VAL A 238 -16.55 -4.33 -14.74
C VAL A 238 -16.39 -5.72 -14.12
N HIS A 239 -15.32 -6.46 -14.43
CA HIS A 239 -15.09 -7.78 -13.84
C HIS A 239 -14.94 -7.69 -12.31
N MET A 240 -14.21 -6.69 -11.81
CA MET A 240 -14.09 -6.44 -10.38
C MET A 240 -15.44 -6.09 -9.73
N ALA A 241 -16.25 -5.24 -10.38
CA ALA A 241 -17.59 -4.89 -9.90
C ALA A 241 -18.53 -6.12 -9.84
N LEU A 242 -18.41 -7.06 -10.77
CA LEU A 242 -19.18 -8.31 -10.76
C LEU A 242 -18.71 -9.28 -9.67
N LEU A 243 -17.41 -9.29 -9.33
CA LEU A 243 -16.86 -10.16 -8.29
C LEU A 243 -17.19 -9.69 -6.87
N ARG A 244 -17.12 -8.37 -6.61
CA ARG A 244 -17.31 -7.79 -5.27
C ARG A 244 -18.70 -7.18 -5.05
N GLY A 245 -19.42 -6.89 -6.12
CA GLY A 245 -20.68 -6.14 -6.09
C GLY A 245 -20.45 -4.63 -6.28
N PHE A 246 -21.41 -3.95 -6.91
CA PHE A 246 -21.34 -2.52 -7.22
C PHE A 246 -21.37 -1.58 -6.00
N HIS A 247 -21.72 -2.10 -4.81
CA HIS A 247 -21.79 -1.36 -3.55
C HIS A 247 -20.55 -1.56 -2.66
N ASP A 248 -19.52 -2.27 -3.15
CA ASP A 248 -18.25 -2.37 -2.44
C ASP A 248 -17.48 -1.05 -2.51
N ASP A 249 -16.97 -0.57 -1.38
CA ASP A 249 -16.28 0.72 -1.27
C ASP A 249 -15.08 0.82 -2.23
N GLN A 250 -14.41 -0.31 -2.55
CA GLN A 250 -13.27 -0.31 -3.47
C GLN A 250 -13.71 -0.13 -4.93
N VAL A 251 -14.91 -0.56 -5.27
CA VAL A 251 -15.49 -0.41 -6.61
C VAL A 251 -15.92 1.05 -6.82
N GLN A 252 -16.45 1.72 -5.79
CA GLN A 252 -16.87 3.13 -5.88
C GLN A 252 -15.71 4.12 -5.96
N VAL A 253 -14.53 3.79 -5.42
CA VAL A 253 -13.34 4.64 -5.55
C VAL A 253 -12.73 4.57 -6.96
N ILE A 254 -12.98 3.47 -7.69
CA ILE A 254 -12.41 3.21 -9.03
C ILE A 254 -13.37 3.65 -10.16
N LEU A 255 -14.69 3.67 -9.91
CA LEU A 255 -15.74 4.13 -10.83
C LEU A 255 -15.97 5.64 -10.75
#